data_AF-A0A5B2VHJ4-F1
#
_entry.id   AF-A0A5B2VHJ4-F1
#
_cell.length_a   1.000
_cell.length_b   1.000
_cell.length_c   1.000
_cell.angle_alpha   90.00
_cell.angle_beta   90.00
_cell.angle_gamma   90.00
#
_symmetry.space_group_name_H-M   'P 1'
#
loop_
_entity.id
_entity.type
_entity.pdbx_description
1 polymer ?
#
loop_
_entity_poly.entity_id
_entity_poly.type
_entity_poly.pdbx_seq_one_letter_code
_entity_poly.pdbx_strand_id
1 'polypeptide(L)'
;MCAYRFHCTNGVDLIVDETGYVIGPESDLSDRAADVALEVLLRFPFTDLSAWLVTIQDGEGRQVEVLSFDELLDLACRHLRVLATFRHGDQEAHLLRA
;
A
#
# COMPACT_ATOMS: atom_id res chain seq x y z
N MET A 1 13.86 13.52 3.01
CA MET A 1 13.00 12.62 2.20
C MET A 1 11.66 12.55 2.90
N CYS A 2 10.56 12.90 2.23
CA CYS A 2 9.23 12.76 2.82
C CYS A 2 8.77 11.33 2.63
N ALA A 3 8.46 10.65 3.73
CA ALA A 3 7.81 9.34 3.69
C ALA A 3 6.31 9.54 3.54
N TYR A 4 5.71 8.80 2.60
CA TYR A 4 4.26 8.73 2.46
C TYR A 4 3.74 7.51 3.21
N ARG A 5 2.61 7.64 3.90
CA ARG A 5 1.95 6.53 4.59
C ARG A 5 0.69 6.13 3.86
N PHE A 6 0.43 4.83 3.81
CA PHE A 6 -0.69 4.25 3.08
C PHE A 6 -1.57 3.48 4.06
N HIS A 7 -2.73 4.04 4.41
CA HIS A 7 -3.66 3.40 5.34
C HIS A 7 -4.84 2.82 4.58
N CYS A 8 -5.29 1.63 4.96
CA CYS A 8 -6.45 0.99 4.34
C CYS A 8 -7.64 0.96 5.29
N THR A 9 -8.83 1.33 4.83
CA THR A 9 -10.03 1.31 5.66
C THR A 9 -11.29 1.04 4.85
N ASN A 10 -12.27 0.37 5.46
CA ASN A 10 -13.64 0.21 4.96
C ASN A 10 -14.66 1.01 5.78
N GLY A 11 -14.20 1.91 6.66
CA GLY A 11 -15.03 2.66 7.60
C GLY A 11 -15.36 1.92 8.91
N VAL A 12 -15.01 0.64 9.03
CA VAL A 12 -15.16 -0.17 10.25
C VAL A 12 -13.79 -0.62 10.76
N ASP A 13 -12.98 -1.17 9.87
CA ASP A 13 -11.62 -1.61 10.09
C ASP A 13 -10.62 -0.58 9.57
N LEU A 14 -9.44 -0.55 10.18
CA LEU A 14 -8.33 0.33 9.80
C LEU A 14 -7.01 -0.43 9.87
N ILE A 15 -6.30 -0.48 8.75
CA ILE A 15 -4.93 -0.96 8.64
C ILE A 15 -4.03 0.25 8.53
N VAL A 16 -3.12 0.41 9.49
CA VAL A 16 -2.24 1.57 9.58
C VAL A 16 -0.84 1.21 9.10
N ASP A 17 -0.34 1.92 8.09
CA ASP A 17 1.09 1.95 7.78
C ASP A 17 1.84 2.88 8.76
N GLU A 18 2.58 2.29 9.69
CA GLU A 18 3.39 3.03 10.67
C GLU A 18 4.75 3.46 10.12
N THR A 19 5.25 2.77 9.09
CA THR A 19 6.62 2.94 8.59
C THR A 19 6.66 4.04 7.54
N GLY A 20 5.71 4.03 6.61
CA GLY A 20 5.72 4.86 5.43
C GLY A 20 6.80 4.45 4.43
N TYR A 21 6.71 5.00 3.22
CA TYR A 21 7.59 4.71 2.09
C TYR A 21 8.13 5.99 1.50
N VAL A 22 9.43 6.02 1.22
CA VAL A 22 10.03 7.09 0.43
C VAL A 22 9.77 6.81 -1.03
N ILE A 23 8.97 7.67 -1.66
CA ILE A 23 8.62 7.56 -3.07
C ILE A 23 9.53 8.47 -3.87
N GLY A 24 10.20 7.90 -4.88
CA GLY A 24 11.07 8.65 -5.78
C GLY A 24 10.28 9.56 -6.72
N PRO A 25 10.92 10.60 -7.30
CA PRO A 25 10.24 11.56 -8.17
C PRO A 25 9.65 10.97 -9.46
N GLU A 26 10.14 9.80 -9.89
CA GLU A 26 9.63 9.07 -11.07
C GLU A 26 8.59 7.99 -10.71
N SER A 27 8.33 7.78 -9.41
CA SER A 27 7.40 6.75 -8.94
C SER A 27 6.04 7.37 -8.61
N ASP A 28 4.96 6.75 -9.10
CA ASP A 28 3.60 7.20 -8.82
C ASP A 28 3.14 6.71 -7.44
N LEU A 29 2.43 7.57 -6.70
CA LEU A 29 1.81 7.20 -5.43
C LEU A 29 0.71 6.15 -5.64
N SER A 30 -0.01 6.25 -6.76
CA SER A 30 -1.07 5.32 -7.16
C SER A 30 -0.54 3.91 -7.36
N ASP A 31 0.67 3.80 -7.89
CA ASP A 31 1.37 2.54 -8.09
C ASP A 31 1.67 1.85 -6.76
N ARG A 32 2.21 2.58 -5.77
CA ARG A 32 2.44 1.99 -4.44
C ARG A 32 1.13 1.69 -3.73
N ALA A 33 0.11 2.54 -3.88
CA ALA A 33 -1.21 2.29 -3.32
C ALA A 33 -1.82 0.98 -3.88
N ALA A 34 -1.61 0.69 -5.17
CA ALA A 34 -2.06 -0.54 -5.79
C ALA A 34 -1.36 -1.78 -5.22
N ASP A 35 -0.05 -1.68 -4.97
CA ASP A 35 0.70 -2.76 -4.31
C ASP A 35 0.17 -3.00 -2.88
N VAL A 36 -0.10 -1.93 -2.12
CA VAL A 36 -0.66 -2.02 -0.76
C VAL A 36 -2.05 -2.65 -0.77
N ALA A 37 -2.92 -2.28 -1.71
CA ALA A 37 -4.24 -2.89 -1.86
C ALA A 37 -4.15 -4.40 -2.17
N LEU A 38 -3.20 -4.79 -3.04
CA LEU A 38 -2.96 -6.18 -3.38
C LEU A 38 -2.39 -6.98 -2.19
N GLU A 39 -1.48 -6.40 -1.40
CA GLU A 39 -0.96 -7.00 -0.17
C GLU A 39 -2.10 -7.28 0.83
N VAL A 40 -3.04 -6.34 1.00
CA VAL A 40 -4.23 -6.54 1.85
C VAL A 40 -5.13 -7.64 1.29
N LEU A 41 -5.39 -7.65 -0.02
CA LEU A 41 -6.20 -8.68 -0.67
C LEU A 41 -5.62 -10.08 -0.49
N LEU A 42 -4.29 -10.23 -0.63
CA LEU A 42 -3.60 -11.50 -0.44
C LEU A 42 -3.61 -11.95 1.03
N ARG A 43 -3.58 -11.02 1.97
CA ARG A 43 -3.63 -11.31 3.40
C ARG A 43 -5.03 -11.67 3.89
N PHE A 44 -6.07 -11.16 3.24
CA PHE A 44 -7.48 -11.36 3.62
C PHE A 44 -8.37 -11.82 2.45
N PRO A 45 -8.09 -12.99 1.82
CA PRO A 45 -8.66 -13.40 0.54
C PRO A 45 -10.17 -13.72 0.56
N PHE A 46 -10.81 -13.78 1.73
CA PHE A 46 -12.24 -14.07 1.88
C PHE A 46 -13.08 -12.87 2.36
N THR A 47 -12.50 -11.68 2.39
CA THR A 47 -13.20 -10.46 2.82
C THR A 47 -13.78 -9.74 1.62
N ASP A 48 -14.99 -9.19 1.75
CA ASP A 48 -15.49 -8.23 0.77
C ASP A 48 -14.68 -6.93 0.88
N LEU A 49 -13.85 -6.70 -0.15
CA LEU A 49 -12.94 -5.55 -0.20
C LEU A 49 -13.50 -4.37 -1.01
N SER A 50 -14.74 -4.46 -1.51
CA SER A 50 -15.34 -3.43 -2.36
C SER A 50 -15.49 -2.06 -1.68
N ALA A 51 -15.73 -2.05 -0.36
CA ALA A 51 -15.83 -0.82 0.43
C ALA A 51 -14.46 -0.25 0.86
N TRP A 52 -13.35 -0.93 0.53
CA TRP A 52 -12.04 -0.54 1.03
C TRP A 52 -11.42 0.59 0.21
N LEU A 53 -10.79 1.50 0.93
CA LEU A 53 -10.09 2.66 0.42
C LEU A 53 -8.65 2.62 0.92
N VAL A 54 -7.72 3.14 0.11
CA VAL A 54 -6.37 3.51 0.53
C VAL A 54 -6.31 5.02 0.67
N THR A 55 -6.02 5.51 1.88
CA THR A 55 -5.72 6.92 2.12
C THR A 55 -4.21 7.12 2.15
N ILE A 56 -3.72 8.07 1.35
CA ILE A 56 -2.30 8.41 1.26
C ILE A 56 -2.06 9.68 2.07
N GLN A 57 -1.11 9.62 2.99
CA GLN A 57 -0.68 10.77 3.78
C GLN A 57 0.78 11.12 3.48
N ASP A 58 1.10 12.41 3.45
CA ASP A 58 2.48 12.88 3.37
C ASP A 58 3.22 12.75 4.72
N GLY A 59 4.49 13.14 4.74
CA GLY A 59 5.33 13.07 5.94
C GLY A 59 4.86 13.96 7.09
N GLU A 60 4.01 14.96 6.81
CA GLU A 60 3.39 15.84 7.80
C GLU A 60 2.04 15.29 8.30
N GLY A 61 1.58 14.15 7.76
CA GLY A 61 0.30 13.55 8.09
C GLY A 61 -0.89 14.16 7.34
N ARG A 62 -0.65 15.01 6.33
CA ARG A 62 -1.72 15.56 5.51
C ARG A 62 -2.17 14.50 4.51
N GLN A 63 -3.47 14.29 4.41
CA GLN A 63 -4.03 13.44 3.36
C GLN A 63 -3.83 14.11 2.01
N VAL A 64 -3.12 13.43 1.12
CA VAL A 64 -2.86 13.91 -0.24
C VAL A 64 -3.80 13.27 -1.26
N GLU A 65 -4.24 12.03 -1.01
CA GLU A 65 -5.08 11.29 -1.95
C GLU A 65 -5.86 10.17 -1.26
N VAL A 66 -6.98 9.76 -1.88
CA VAL A 66 -7.77 8.60 -1.48
C VAL A 66 -8.20 7.86 -2.73
N LEU A 67 -7.96 6.55 -2.76
CA LEU A 67 -8.27 5.69 -3.89
C LEU A 67 -9.04 4.46 -3.42
N SER A 68 -10.03 4.03 -4.19
CA SER A 68 -10.73 2.78 -3.89
C SER A 68 -9.90 1.56 -4.30
N PHE A 69 -10.14 0.42 -3.64
CA PHE A 69 -9.51 -0.83 -4.02
C PHE A 69 -9.86 -1.22 -5.47
N ASP A 70 -11.10 -0.95 -5.92
CA ASP A 70 -11.52 -1.24 -7.30
C ASP A 70 -10.70 -0.46 -8.33
N GLU A 71 -10.52 0.86 -8.12
CA GLU A 71 -9.69 1.70 -9.01
C GLU A 71 -8.23 1.21 -9.07
N LEU A 72 -7.70 0.79 -7.93
CA LEU A 72 -6.33 0.30 -7.79
C LEU A 72 -6.13 -1.09 -8.41
N LEU A 73 -7.10 -1.98 -8.29
CA LEU A 73 -7.06 -3.30 -8.92
C LEU A 73 -7.18 -3.18 -10.45
N ASP A 74 -8.02 -2.27 -10.93
CA ASP A 74 -8.10 -1.94 -12.36
C ASP A 74 -6.76 -1.38 -12.88
N LEU A 75 -6.09 -0.53 -12.10
CA LEU A 75 -4.75 -0.04 -12.43
C LEU A 75 -3.73 -1.18 -12.44
N ALA A 76 -3.69 -2.02 -11.40
CA ALA A 76 -2.77 -3.14 -11.31
C ALA A 76 -2.93 -4.15 -12.46
N CYS A 77 -4.18 -4.44 -12.86
CA CYS A 77 -4.49 -5.30 -14.01
C CYS A 77 -4.01 -4.69 -15.33
N ARG A 78 -4.20 -3.38 -15.53
CA ARG A 78 -3.71 -2.67 -16.73
C ARG A 78 -2.19 -2.67 -16.83
N HIS A 79 -1.50 -2.63 -15.69
CA HIS A 79 -0.04 -2.56 -15.62
C HIS A 79 0.66 -3.93 -15.46
N LEU A 80 -0.05 -5.07 -15.58
CA LEU A 80 0.50 -6.43 -15.42
C LEU A 80 1.26 -6.63 -14.08
N ARG A 81 0.90 -5.87 -13.02
CA ARG A 81 1.59 -5.91 -11.71
C ARG A 81 1.34 -7.19 -10.90
N VAL A 82 0.38 -8.01 -11.31
CA VAL A 82 -0.08 -9.23 -10.62
C VAL A 82 1.02 -10.32 -10.48
N LEU A 83 2.14 -10.20 -11.20
CA LEU A 83 3.22 -11.20 -11.16
C LEU A 83 4.40 -10.84 -10.21
N ALA A 84 4.47 -9.62 -9.67
CA ALA A 84 5.68 -9.13 -8.98
C ALA A 84 5.62 -9.15 -7.44
N THR A 85 4.44 -9.22 -6.83
CA THR A 85 4.29 -9.15 -5.36
C THR A 85 4.71 -10.42 -4.60
N PHE A 86 5.13 -11.48 -5.31
CA PHE A 86 5.66 -12.71 -4.72
C PHE A 86 7.08 -12.61 -4.13
N ARG A 87 7.76 -11.45 -4.20
CA ARG A 87 9.05 -11.24 -3.53
C ARG A 87 8.98 -10.14 -2.47
N HIS A 88 8.34 -10.44 -1.34
CA HIS A 88 8.70 -9.78 -0.08
C HIS A 88 8.70 -10.77 1.09
N GLY A 89 9.63 -11.71 0.98
CA GLY A 89 10.00 -12.67 2.02
C GLY A 89 11.43 -13.10 1.74
N ASP A 90 12.38 -12.24 2.12
CA ASP A 90 13.82 -12.45 2.35
C ASP A 90 14.67 -11.31 1.78
N GLN A 91 15.11 -10.40 2.64
CA GLN A 91 16.55 -10.16 2.90
C GLN A 91 16.75 -9.05 3.96
N GLU A 92 17.14 -9.52 5.15
CA GLU A 92 18.10 -8.99 6.12
C GLU A 92 18.42 -7.48 6.22
N ALA A 93 18.28 -6.95 7.45
CA ALA A 93 19.37 -6.25 8.14
C ALA A 93 19.18 -6.43 9.66
N HIS A 94 19.89 -7.38 10.27
CA HIS A 94 21.21 -7.22 10.88
C HIS A 94 21.16 -6.74 12.34
N LEU A 95 21.47 -7.68 13.23
CA LEU A 95 22.28 -7.56 14.44
C LEU A 95 22.39 -6.16 15.06
N LEU A 96 21.86 -6.03 16.28
CA LEU A 96 22.57 -5.40 17.41
C LEU A 96 21.79 -5.71 18.69
N ARG A 97 22.30 -6.64 19.50
CA ARG A 97 22.35 -6.49 20.95
C ARG A 97 23.42 -7.40 21.51
N ALA A 98 24.33 -6.74 22.23
CA ALA A 98 25.49 -7.26 22.92
C ALA A 98 25.14 -8.20 24.07
#